data_AF-A0A498IDH4-F1
#
_entry.id   AF-A0A498IDH4-F1
#
_cell.length_a   1.000
_cell.length_b   1.000
_cell.length_c   1.000
_cell.angle_alpha   90.00
_cell.angle_beta   90.00
_cell.angle_gamma   90.00
#
_symmetry.space_group_name_H-M   'P 1'
#
loop_
_entity.id
_entity.type
_entity.pdbx_description
1 polymer ?
#
loop_
_entity_poly.entity_id
_entity_poly.type
_entity_poly.pdbx_seq_one_letter_code
_entity_poly.pdbx_strand_id
1 'polypeptide(L)'
;MASSHLCFAYFFMMLMFRFCILHGAHSATTLESQHANSTHRKLLQQASCGDRDISISQGQISATGIPKYAVEIVNTCTDCAPSQIHVHCGQFAAAEVIPPSVFTRIADDDCLVNGGEPLRPHDVISFTYATTFKFPISFKSAQFC
;
A
#
# COMPACT_ATOMS: atom_id res chain seq x y z
N MET A 1 -38.02 -38.38 -5.76
CA MET A 1 -36.77 -38.35 -6.57
C MET A 1 -35.78 -37.39 -5.90
N ALA A 2 -35.01 -37.86 -4.91
CA ALA A 2 -34.05 -37.05 -4.16
C ALA A 2 -32.77 -37.85 -3.78
N SER A 3 -32.52 -38.95 -4.49
CA SER A 3 -31.48 -39.95 -4.16
C SER A 3 -30.28 -39.94 -5.12
N SER A 4 -30.31 -39.14 -6.19
CA SER A 4 -29.27 -39.09 -7.22
C SER A 4 -28.15 -38.06 -6.96
N HIS A 5 -28.46 -36.93 -6.30
CA HIS A 5 -27.45 -35.87 -6.07
C HIS A 5 -26.41 -36.25 -5.01
N LEU A 6 -26.78 -37.05 -4.00
CA LEU A 6 -25.85 -37.52 -2.98
C LEU A 6 -24.81 -38.48 -3.56
N CYS A 7 -25.19 -39.34 -4.51
CA CYS A 7 -24.28 -40.31 -5.11
C CYS A 7 -23.16 -39.64 -5.94
N PHE A 8 -23.48 -38.55 -6.64
CA PHE A 8 -22.51 -37.82 -7.47
C PHE A 8 -21.45 -37.09 -6.65
N ALA A 9 -21.83 -36.52 -5.50
CA ALA A 9 -20.89 -35.85 -4.59
C ALA A 9 -19.89 -36.83 -3.94
N TYR A 10 -20.34 -38.04 -3.58
CA TYR A 10 -19.45 -39.08 -3.05
C TYR A 10 -18.43 -39.57 -4.08
N PHE A 11 -18.83 -39.69 -5.35
CA PHE A 11 -17.92 -40.08 -6.43
C PHE A 11 -16.82 -39.02 -6.66
N PHE A 12 -17.20 -37.74 -6.63
CA PHE A 12 -16.26 -36.62 -6.79
C PHE A 12 -15.29 -36.48 -5.59
N MET A 13 -15.77 -36.68 -4.36
CA MET A 13 -14.91 -36.69 -3.17
C MET A 13 -13.90 -37.85 -3.17
N MET A 14 -14.29 -39.04 -3.65
CA MET A 14 -13.38 -40.20 -3.75
C MET A 14 -12.28 -40.00 -4.81
N LEU A 15 -12.55 -39.24 -5.88
CA LEU A 15 -11.58 -38.90 -6.93
C LEU A 15 -10.48 -37.93 -6.45
N MET A 16 -10.81 -36.97 -5.59
CA MET A 16 -9.82 -36.05 -4.99
C MET A 16 -8.90 -36.75 -3.98
N PHE A 17 -9.44 -37.68 -3.19
CA PHE A 17 -8.66 -38.45 -2.23
C PHE A 17 -7.63 -39.38 -2.91
N ARG A 18 -7.92 -39.87 -4.12
CA ARG A 18 -6.94 -40.66 -4.90
C ARG A 18 -5.85 -39.80 -5.55
N PHE A 19 -6.13 -38.51 -5.82
CA PHE A 19 -5.12 -37.57 -6.33
C PHE A 19 -4.07 -37.20 -5.28
N CYS A 20 -4.46 -37.07 -4.01
CA CYS A 20 -3.51 -36.79 -2.92
C CYS A 20 -2.53 -37.93 -2.62
N ILE A 21 -2.87 -39.18 -2.94
CA ILE A 21 -2.02 -40.35 -2.60
C ILE A 21 -1.07 -40.73 -3.76
N LEU A 22 -1.21 -40.15 -4.96
CA LEU A 22 -0.41 -40.51 -6.14
C LEU A 22 0.79 -39.58 -6.42
N HIS A 23 0.93 -38.46 -5.72
CA HIS A 23 2.07 -37.54 -5.85
C HIS A 23 2.96 -37.51 -4.59
N GLY A 24 3.88 -38.48 -4.51
CA GLY A 24 5.27 -38.31 -4.03
C GLY A 24 5.45 -37.96 -2.54
N ALA A 25 5.84 -38.85 -1.60
CA ALA A 25 6.95 -39.80 -1.56
C ALA A 25 8.36 -39.15 -1.60
N HIS A 26 9.01 -39.06 -0.42
CA HIS A 26 10.47 -39.18 -0.15
C HIS A 26 11.42 -38.06 -0.68
N SER A 27 12.52 -37.62 -0.05
CA SER A 27 13.31 -38.02 1.13
C SER A 27 14.38 -36.93 1.43
N ALA A 28 14.86 -36.91 2.68
CA ALA A 28 16.24 -36.68 3.13
C ALA A 28 16.96 -35.34 2.83
N THR A 29 17.42 -34.67 3.89
CA THR A 29 18.86 -34.57 4.30
C THR A 29 19.09 -33.31 5.16
N THR A 30 19.58 -33.52 6.38
CA THR A 30 20.35 -32.56 7.15
C THR A 30 21.60 -32.16 6.38
N LEU A 31 21.77 -30.87 6.09
CA LEU A 31 23.07 -30.25 5.83
C LEU A 31 23.16 -28.95 6.64
N GLU A 32 23.92 -29.02 7.72
CA GLU A 32 24.64 -27.87 8.23
C GLU A 32 25.59 -27.37 7.13
N SER A 33 25.52 -26.09 6.79
CA SER A 33 26.65 -25.37 6.21
C SER A 33 26.46 -23.86 6.34
N GLN A 34 27.04 -23.33 7.40
CA GLN A 34 27.82 -22.09 7.46
C GLN A 34 27.32 -20.88 6.64
N HIS A 35 26.65 -19.97 7.33
CA HIS A 35 26.86 -18.54 7.07
C HIS A 35 27.46 -17.88 8.31
N ALA A 36 28.73 -18.20 8.57
CA ALA A 36 29.59 -17.31 9.32
C ALA A 36 29.74 -15.99 8.53
N ASN A 37 29.74 -14.87 9.27
CA ASN A 37 29.88 -13.48 8.81
C ASN A 37 28.64 -12.76 8.26
N SER A 38 27.71 -12.42 9.15
CA SER A 38 26.87 -11.23 8.97
C SER A 38 26.77 -10.36 10.23
N THR A 39 27.88 -10.16 10.93
CA THR A 39 28.00 -9.15 11.99
C THR A 39 28.61 -7.82 11.50
N HIS A 40 28.86 -7.68 10.19
CA HIS A 40 29.41 -6.44 9.60
C HIS A 40 28.82 -6.05 8.22
N ARG A 41 27.60 -6.50 7.91
CA ARG A 41 26.77 -5.92 6.83
C ARG A 41 25.53 -5.19 7.38
N LYS A 42 25.66 -4.59 8.56
CA LYS A 42 24.61 -3.77 9.17
C LYS A 42 24.96 -2.28 9.21
N LEU A 43 26.00 -1.83 8.50
CA LEU A 43 26.46 -0.44 8.58
C LEU A 43 26.66 0.30 7.25
N LEU A 44 26.32 -0.27 6.09
CA LEU A 44 26.36 0.43 4.80
C LEU A 44 25.31 -0.14 3.82
N GLN A 45 24.06 -0.31 4.27
CA GLN A 45 22.97 -0.19 3.31
C GLN A 45 22.93 1.33 3.03
N GLN A 46 23.49 1.77 1.90
CA GLN A 46 23.15 3.07 1.34
C GLN A 46 21.63 3.19 1.47
N ALA A 47 21.16 4.10 2.33
CA ALA A 47 19.76 4.17 2.70
C ALA A 47 18.99 4.79 1.53
N SER A 48 18.79 4.00 0.47
CA SER A 48 17.97 4.42 -0.66
C SER A 48 16.58 4.70 -0.14
N CYS A 49 16.07 5.87 -0.48
CA CYS A 49 14.72 6.25 -0.13
C CYS A 49 13.70 5.40 -0.88
N GLY A 50 12.58 5.12 -0.24
CA GLY A 50 11.49 4.38 -0.82
C GLY A 50 10.17 4.72 -0.14
N ASP A 51 9.18 3.88 -0.34
CA ASP A 51 7.79 4.10 0.07
C ASP A 51 7.62 4.47 1.56
N ARG A 52 8.46 3.87 2.41
CA ARG A 52 8.49 4.14 3.87
C ARG A 52 8.93 5.55 4.24
N ASP A 53 9.54 6.27 3.30
CA ASP A 53 10.05 7.63 3.48
C ASP A 53 9.05 8.70 3.02
N ILE A 54 7.86 8.30 2.56
CA ILE A 54 6.70 9.17 2.38
C ILE A 54 5.70 8.90 3.51
N SER A 55 5.69 9.78 4.51
CA SER A 55 4.77 9.68 5.63
C SER A 55 3.46 10.38 5.31
N ILE A 56 2.34 9.70 5.52
CA ILE A 56 1.00 10.25 5.29
C ILE A 56 0.24 10.19 6.61
N SER A 57 -0.25 11.34 7.07
CA SER A 57 -1.08 11.47 8.26
C SER A 57 -2.42 12.13 7.90
N GLN A 58 -3.48 11.73 8.60
CA GLN A 58 -4.80 12.31 8.40
C GLN A 58 -5.64 12.26 9.67
N GLY A 59 -6.18 13.41 10.06
CA GLY A 59 -6.99 13.60 11.26
C GLY A 59 -8.24 14.43 11.02
N GLN A 60 -9.32 14.15 11.76
CA GLN A 60 -10.50 14.99 11.76
C GLN A 60 -10.25 16.24 12.61
N ILE A 61 -10.45 17.42 12.05
CA ILE A 61 -10.21 18.71 12.71
C ILE A 61 -11.50 19.48 13.02
N SER A 62 -12.62 19.12 12.39
CA SER A 62 -13.94 19.64 12.73
C SER A 62 -15.01 18.56 12.56
N ALA A 63 -15.97 18.55 13.48
CA ALA A 63 -17.17 17.71 13.43
C ALA A 63 -18.46 18.53 13.27
N THR A 64 -18.38 19.86 13.27
CA THR A 64 -19.54 20.75 13.13
C THR A 64 -19.85 20.97 11.65
N GLY A 65 -21.12 20.77 11.26
CA GLY A 65 -21.50 20.82 9.86
C GLY A 65 -20.98 19.62 9.07
N ILE A 66 -20.38 19.88 7.91
CA ILE A 66 -19.67 18.84 7.14
C ILE A 66 -18.31 18.59 7.81
N PRO A 67 -17.99 17.35 8.25
CA PRO A 67 -16.70 17.05 8.85
C PRO A 67 -15.52 17.49 7.98
N LYS A 68 -14.47 17.98 8.65
CA LYS A 68 -13.22 18.39 7.99
C LYS A 68 -12.07 17.50 8.41
N TYR A 69 -11.26 17.10 7.45
CA TYR A 69 -10.09 16.27 7.64
C TYR A 69 -8.86 17.00 7.15
N ALA A 70 -7.85 17.14 8.02
CA ALA A 70 -6.52 17.61 7.65
C ALA A 70 -5.67 16.42 7.21
N VAL A 71 -4.90 16.62 6.14
CA VAL A 71 -3.96 15.66 5.56
C VAL A 71 -2.59 16.29 5.54
N GLU A 72 -1.59 15.53 5.94
CA GLU A 72 -0.18 15.90 5.79
C GLU A 72 0.55 14.77 5.08
N ILE A 73 1.32 15.14 4.06
CA ILE A 73 2.20 14.24 3.31
C ILE A 73 3.61 14.80 3.44
N VAL A 74 4.51 14.02 4.02
CA VAL A 74 5.86 14.45 4.41
C VAL A 74 6.88 13.59 3.69
N ASN A 75 7.85 14.22 3.04
CA ASN A 75 9.05 13.54 2.61
C ASN A 75 10.04 13.43 3.79
N THR A 76 10.18 12.24 4.37
CA THR A 76 11.14 11.96 5.44
C THR A 76 12.49 11.46 4.92
N CYS A 77 12.64 11.28 3.61
CA CYS A 77 13.92 11.02 2.98
C CYS A 77 14.84 12.24 3.10
N THR A 78 16.09 12.03 3.54
CA THR A 78 17.09 13.09 3.65
C THR A 78 17.88 13.30 2.37
N ASP A 79 17.95 12.28 1.53
CA ASP A 79 18.97 12.17 0.47
C ASP A 79 18.41 12.46 -0.92
N CYS A 80 17.09 12.66 -1.04
CA CYS A 80 16.41 12.70 -2.33
C CYS A 80 15.08 13.47 -2.27
N ALA A 81 14.68 14.02 -3.42
CA ALA A 81 13.40 14.71 -3.59
C ALA A 81 12.52 13.88 -4.55
N PRO A 82 11.68 12.96 -4.04
CA PRO A 82 10.84 12.13 -4.89
C PRO A 82 9.79 12.99 -5.61
N SER A 83 9.51 12.64 -6.86
CA SER A 83 8.51 13.29 -7.72
C SER A 83 7.42 12.30 -8.10
N GLN A 84 6.39 12.78 -8.81
CA GLN A 84 5.26 11.94 -9.25
C GLN A 84 4.71 11.11 -8.08
N ILE A 85 4.47 11.76 -6.94
CA ILE A 85 3.94 11.08 -5.75
C ILE A 85 2.45 10.85 -5.97
N HIS A 86 2.09 9.57 -6.14
CA HIS A 86 0.73 9.09 -6.24
C HIS A 86 0.29 8.48 -4.92
N VAL A 87 -0.96 8.76 -4.56
CA VAL A 87 -1.63 8.15 -3.40
C VAL A 87 -2.94 7.50 -3.83
N HIS A 88 -3.27 6.39 -3.19
CA HIS A 88 -4.61 5.86 -3.19
C HIS A 88 -5.53 6.90 -2.55
N CYS A 89 -6.71 7.07 -3.13
CA CYS A 89 -7.68 8.06 -2.68
C CYS A 89 -9.13 7.61 -2.94
N GLY A 90 -9.33 6.38 -3.43
CA GLY A 90 -10.62 5.83 -3.83
C GLY A 90 -11.34 6.74 -4.80
N GLN A 91 -12.57 7.11 -4.44
CA GLN A 91 -13.44 8.00 -5.20
C GLN A 91 -13.40 9.43 -4.63
N PHE A 92 -12.21 9.93 -4.29
CA PHE A 92 -12.01 11.19 -3.57
C PHE A 92 -12.85 12.34 -4.12
N ALA A 93 -13.73 12.91 -3.30
CA ALA A 93 -14.52 14.08 -3.65
C ALA A 93 -14.69 14.96 -2.40
N ALA A 94 -14.45 16.26 -2.55
CA ALA A 94 -14.52 17.21 -1.46
C ALA A 94 -15.57 18.29 -1.75
N ALA A 95 -16.24 18.77 -0.71
CA ALA A 95 -17.16 19.92 -0.80
C ALA A 95 -16.42 21.25 -0.97
N GLU A 96 -15.17 21.33 -0.52
CA GLU A 96 -14.29 22.49 -0.67
C GLU A 96 -13.26 22.23 -1.76
N VAL A 97 -12.95 23.26 -2.55
CA VAL A 97 -11.97 23.15 -3.64
C VAL A 97 -10.55 23.14 -3.06
N ILE A 98 -9.79 22.11 -3.41
CA ILE A 98 -8.35 22.04 -3.13
C ILE A 98 -7.59 22.48 -4.40
N PRO A 99 -6.54 23.31 -4.27
CA PRO A 99 -5.72 23.67 -5.42
C PRO A 99 -5.14 22.42 -6.12
N PRO A 100 -5.30 22.28 -7.45
CA PRO A 100 -4.78 21.10 -8.17
C PRO A 100 -3.25 20.95 -8.09
N SER A 101 -2.53 22.04 -7.83
CA SER A 101 -1.08 22.03 -7.58
C SER A 101 -0.71 21.39 -6.24
N VAL A 102 -1.66 21.19 -5.34
CA VAL A 102 -1.45 20.58 -4.01
C VAL A 102 -1.91 19.13 -4.03
N PHE A 103 -3.11 18.88 -4.52
CA PHE A 103 -3.72 17.54 -4.56
C PHE A 103 -4.78 17.49 -5.66
N THR A 104 -4.71 16.49 -6.53
CA THR A 104 -5.70 16.31 -7.59
C THR A 104 -5.93 14.83 -7.91
N ARG A 105 -7.19 14.43 -8.12
CA ARG A 105 -7.54 13.08 -8.56
C ARG A 105 -7.39 13.00 -10.08
N ILE A 106 -6.47 12.16 -10.56
CA ILE A 106 -6.16 12.02 -11.99
C ILE A 106 -6.81 10.77 -12.61
N ALA A 107 -7.11 9.76 -11.81
CA ALA A 107 -7.85 8.57 -12.21
C ALA A 107 -8.59 7.97 -11.01
N ASP A 108 -9.34 6.90 -11.23
CA ASP A 108 -9.94 6.14 -10.15
C ASP A 108 -8.86 5.61 -9.20
N ASP A 109 -9.02 5.91 -7.91
CA ASP A 109 -8.06 5.54 -6.87
C ASP A 109 -6.62 5.99 -7.18
N ASP A 110 -6.48 7.11 -7.87
CA ASP A 110 -5.20 7.72 -8.21
C ASP A 110 -5.26 9.24 -8.03
N CYS A 111 -4.56 9.71 -7.01
CA CYS A 111 -4.41 11.12 -6.74
C CYS A 111 -2.93 11.52 -6.80
N LEU A 112 -2.67 12.61 -7.51
CA LEU A 112 -1.36 13.22 -7.66
C LEU A 112 -1.15 14.30 -6.59
N VAL A 113 0.00 14.24 -5.93
CA VAL A 113 0.42 15.19 -4.89
C VAL A 113 1.39 16.21 -5.47
N ASN A 114 1.32 17.45 -4.99
CA ASN A 114 2.24 18.55 -5.36
C ASN A 114 2.31 18.80 -6.88
N GLY A 115 1.23 18.52 -7.62
CA GLY A 115 1.23 18.59 -9.09
C GLY A 115 2.23 17.66 -9.78
N GLY A 116 2.77 16.67 -9.06
CA GLY A 116 3.82 15.77 -9.54
C GLY A 116 5.25 16.32 -9.42
N GLU A 117 5.42 17.54 -8.91
CA GLU A 117 6.72 18.15 -8.70
C GLU A 117 7.49 17.49 -7.53
N PRO A 118 8.83 17.50 -7.57
CA PRO A 118 9.65 16.96 -6.50
C PRO A 118 9.31 17.55 -5.12
N LEU A 119 9.15 16.69 -4.12
CA LEU A 119 8.97 17.08 -2.74
C LEU A 119 10.34 17.05 -2.04
N ARG A 120 10.89 18.20 -1.63
CA ARG A 120 12.27 18.24 -1.08
C ARG A 120 12.36 17.51 0.25
N PRO A 121 13.57 17.10 0.69
CA PRO A 121 13.77 16.56 2.02
C PRO A 121 13.10 17.44 3.09
N HIS A 122 12.28 16.82 3.94
CA HIS A 122 11.53 17.45 5.01
C HIS A 122 10.41 18.42 4.59
N ASP A 123 10.12 18.57 3.29
CA ASP A 123 8.96 19.33 2.85
C ASP A 123 7.66 18.61 3.24
N VAL A 124 6.63 19.43 3.51
CA VAL A 124 5.30 18.97 3.93
C VAL A 124 4.26 19.56 3.00
N ILE A 125 3.44 18.70 2.41
CA ILE A 125 2.19 19.08 1.75
C ILE A 125 1.07 18.95 2.75
N SER A 126 0.35 20.04 3.02
CA SER A 126 -0.80 20.07 3.91
C SER A 126 -2.02 20.61 3.20
N PHE A 127 -3.16 19.93 3.36
CA PHE A 127 -4.45 20.40 2.88
C PHE A 127 -5.58 19.90 3.78
N THR A 128 -6.72 20.56 3.69
CA THR A 128 -7.95 20.16 4.37
C THR A 128 -9.03 19.87 3.35
N TYR A 129 -9.83 18.83 3.58
CA TYR A 129 -11.03 18.55 2.79
C TYR A 129 -12.26 18.39 3.69
N ALA A 130 -13.41 18.82 3.17
CA ALA A 130 -14.70 18.67 3.82
C ALA A 130 -15.52 17.58 3.10
N THR A 131 -16.00 16.59 3.85
CA THR A 131 -16.85 15.49 3.36
C THR A 131 -17.53 14.79 4.53
N THR A 132 -18.54 13.96 4.25
CA THR A 132 -19.27 13.20 5.27
C THR A 132 -18.52 11.98 5.79
N PHE A 133 -17.45 11.53 5.12
CA PHE A 133 -16.66 10.36 5.54
C PHE A 133 -15.16 10.51 5.21
N LYS A 134 -14.31 9.86 6.00
CA LYS A 134 -12.86 9.88 5.79
C LYS A 134 -12.49 9.08 4.53
N PHE A 135 -11.75 9.69 3.58
CA PHE A 135 -11.21 8.97 2.41
C PHE A 135 -9.93 8.24 2.78
N PRO A 136 -9.67 7.05 2.21
CA PRO A 136 -8.41 6.34 2.42
C PRO A 136 -7.31 7.02 1.62
N ILE A 137 -6.51 7.87 2.26
CA ILE A 137 -5.30 8.44 1.65
C ILE A 137 -4.11 7.61 2.12
N SER A 138 -3.51 6.86 1.20
CA SER A 138 -2.34 6.01 1.48
C SER A 138 -1.39 5.98 0.30
N PHE A 139 -0.11 5.71 0.55
CA PHE A 139 0.93 5.71 -0.48
C PHE A 139 0.59 4.70 -1.59
N LYS A 140 0.77 5.09 -2.86
CA LYS A 140 0.59 4.22 -4.03
C LYS A 140 1.91 4.02 -4.77
N SER A 141 2.57 5.10 -5.16
CA SER A 141 3.87 5.06 -5.84
C SER A 141 4.54 6.43 -5.83
N ALA A 142 5.85 6.47 -6.04
CA ALA A 142 6.59 7.69 -6.33
C ALA A 142 7.83 7.37 -7.17
N GLN A 143 8.35 8.37 -7.87
CA GLN A 143 9.65 8.29 -8.51
C GLN A 143 10.73 8.78 -7.54
N PHE A 144 11.50 7.84 -7.01
CA PHE A 144 12.68 8.13 -6.17
C PHE A 144 13.93 8.36 -7.05
N CYS A 145 14.93 9.05 -6.49
CA CYS A 145 16.14 9.46 -7.21
C CYS A 145 17.12 8.32 -7.50
#